data_AF-A0A2T0TM78-F1
#
_entry.id   AF-A0A2T0TM78-F1
#
_cell.length_a   1.000
_cell.length_b   1.000
_cell.length_c   1.000
_cell.angle_alpha   90.00
_cell.angle_beta   90.00
_cell.angle_gamma   90.00
#
_symmetry.space_group_name_H-M   'P 1'
#
loop_
_entity.id
_entity.type
_entity.pdbx_description
1 polymer ?
#
loop_
_entity_poly.entity_id
_entity_poly.type
_entity_poly.pdbx_seq_one_letter_code
_entity_poly.pdbx_strand_id
1 'polypeptide(L)'
;MTLPTQLVLRQLMQDPTREMYGLEICAAAGLPSGTIHPILARLEKVGWLESRWEEVDPAAEGRPKRRYYRLHPDGIAQVKAALHRAEASVAALGRLRPGLAGGAG
;
A
#
# COMPACT_ATOMS: atom_id res chain seq x y z
N MET A 1 -11.20 -4.36 1.00
CA MET A 1 -9.90 -3.77 0.64
C MET A 1 -9.44 -4.39 -0.68
N THR A 2 -9.08 -3.59 -1.68
CA THR A 2 -8.71 -4.09 -3.02
C THR A 2 -7.29 -4.64 -3.05
N LEU A 3 -6.94 -5.41 -4.08
CA LEU A 3 -5.57 -5.93 -4.25
C LEU A 3 -4.52 -4.82 -4.39
N PRO A 4 -4.73 -3.75 -5.20
CA PRO A 4 -3.77 -2.64 -5.26
C PRO A 4 -3.52 -1.99 -3.89
N THR A 5 -4.57 -1.80 -3.07
CA THR A 5 -4.40 -1.27 -1.71
C THR A 5 -3.60 -2.22 -0.82
N GLN A 6 -3.80 -3.54 -0.95
CA GLN A 6 -3.00 -4.53 -0.21
C GLN A 6 -1.52 -4.47 -0.61
N LEU A 7 -1.21 -4.34 -1.91
CA LEU A 7 0.18 -4.25 -2.39
C LEU A 7 0.88 -3.02 -1.80
N VAL A 8 0.24 -1.85 -1.83
CA VAL A 8 0.77 -0.62 -1.21
C VAL A 8 1.03 -0.81 0.28
N LEU A 9 0.05 -1.33 1.02
CA LEU A 9 0.18 -1.53 2.47
C LEU A 9 1.26 -2.57 2.81
N ARG A 10 1.42 -3.63 2.02
CA ARG A 10 2.49 -4.62 2.22
C ARG A 10 3.87 -4.02 2.02
N GLN A 11 4.04 -3.11 1.06
CA GLN A 11 5.31 -2.39 0.87
C GLN A 11 5.63 -1.49 2.07
N LEU A 12 4.65 -0.69 2.51
CA LEU A 12 4.84 0.21 3.66
C LEU A 12 5.03 -0.54 4.98
N MET A 13 4.47 -1.74 5.11
CA MET A 13 4.65 -2.60 6.29
C MET A 13 6.03 -3.26 6.39
N GLN A 14 6.85 -3.26 5.33
CA GLN A 14 8.21 -3.81 5.40
C GLN A 14 9.07 -3.02 6.39
N ASP A 15 8.91 -1.70 6.40
CA ASP A 15 9.48 -0.79 7.39
C ASP A 15 8.45 0.31 7.70
N PRO A 16 7.60 0.12 8.72
CA PRO A 16 6.52 1.06 9.04
C PRO A 16 6.99 2.46 9.44
N THR A 17 8.26 2.59 9.82
CA THR A 17 8.85 3.87 10.26
C THR A 17 9.47 4.64 9.11
N ARG A 18 9.82 3.96 8.03
CA ARG A 18 10.43 4.57 6.84
C ARG A 18 9.42 5.42 6.09
N GLU A 19 9.86 6.61 5.73
CA GLU A 19 9.16 7.47 4.79
C GLU A 19 9.48 7.09 3.35
N MET A 20 8.47 7.12 2.49
CA MET A 20 8.59 6.88 1.06
C MET A 20 7.83 7.95 0.28
N TYR A 21 8.41 8.47 -0.81
CA TYR A 21 7.66 9.35 -1.71
C TYR A 21 6.91 8.55 -2.78
N GLY A 22 5.89 9.17 -3.38
CA GLY A 22 4.92 8.47 -4.25
C GLY A 22 5.53 7.58 -5.34
N LEU A 23 6.62 8.01 -5.99
CA LEU A 23 7.28 7.21 -7.03
C LEU A 23 8.04 6.00 -6.46
N GLU A 24 8.62 6.08 -5.26
CA GLU A 24 9.20 4.89 -4.60
C GLU A 24 8.11 3.85 -4.31
N ILE A 25 6.94 4.31 -3.86
CA ILE A 25 5.80 3.42 -3.59
C ILE A 25 5.29 2.81 -4.90
N CYS A 26 5.24 3.58 -5.99
CA CYS A 26 4.90 3.05 -7.32
C CYS A 26 5.85 1.92 -7.73
N ALA A 27 7.17 2.18 -7.66
CA ALA A 27 8.20 1.22 -8.03
C ALA A 27 8.15 -0.04 -7.15
N ALA A 28 8.06 0.15 -5.82
CA ALA A 28 8.04 -0.95 -4.87
C ALA A 28 6.77 -1.81 -4.98
N ALA A 29 5.60 -1.20 -5.22
CA ALA A 29 4.33 -1.93 -5.34
C ALA A 29 4.08 -2.47 -6.75
N GLY A 30 4.88 -2.09 -7.74
CA GLY A 30 4.67 -2.44 -9.16
C GLY A 30 3.37 -1.84 -9.74
N LEU A 31 2.98 -0.65 -9.29
CA LEU A 31 1.71 -0.01 -9.67
C LEU A 31 1.93 1.36 -10.31
N PRO A 32 1.10 1.76 -11.28
CA PRO A 32 1.19 3.08 -11.90
C PRO A 32 0.74 4.18 -10.94
N SER A 33 1.26 5.39 -11.13
CA SER A 33 0.95 6.58 -10.32
C SER A 33 -0.54 6.90 -10.25
N GLY A 34 -1.26 6.76 -11.37
CA GLY A 34 -2.72 6.96 -11.44
C GLY A 34 -3.53 6.02 -10.54
N THR A 35 -2.97 4.86 -10.15
CA THR A 35 -3.57 3.95 -9.17
C THR A 35 -3.12 4.28 -7.74
N ILE A 36 -1.85 4.64 -7.57
CA ILE A 36 -1.24 4.89 -6.26
C ILE A 36 -1.82 6.14 -5.58
N HIS A 37 -1.91 7.28 -6.28
CA HIS A 37 -2.32 8.53 -5.63
C HIS A 37 -3.73 8.48 -5.01
N PRO A 38 -4.76 7.93 -5.68
CA PRO A 38 -6.07 7.74 -5.05
C PRO A 38 -6.05 6.78 -3.84
N ILE A 39 -5.16 5.78 -3.85
CA ILE A 39 -4.99 4.88 -2.70
C ILE A 39 -4.37 5.63 -1.52
N LEU A 40 -3.26 6.34 -1.75
CA LEU A 40 -2.60 7.12 -0.71
C LEU A 40 -3.55 8.13 -0.07
N ALA A 41 -4.28 8.90 -0.88
CA ALA A 41 -5.27 9.86 -0.39
C ALA A 41 -6.36 9.20 0.47
N ARG A 42 -6.83 8.01 0.09
CA ARG A 42 -7.81 7.26 0.90
C ARG A 42 -7.21 6.78 2.22
N LEU A 43 -5.99 6.26 2.19
CA LEU A 43 -5.31 5.74 3.38
C LEU A 43 -4.97 6.86 4.38
N GLU A 44 -4.58 8.03 3.91
CA GLU A 44 -4.45 9.24 4.73
C GLU A 44 -5.80 9.65 5.33
N LYS A 45 -6.86 9.68 4.52
CA LYS A 45 -8.20 10.07 4.98
C LYS A 45 -8.73 9.18 6.11
N VAL A 46 -8.35 7.90 6.14
CA VAL A 46 -8.74 6.97 7.21
C VAL A 46 -7.71 6.89 8.35
N GLY A 47 -6.69 7.76 8.35
CA GLY A 47 -5.69 7.86 9.41
C GLY A 47 -4.66 6.73 9.44
N TRP A 48 -4.51 5.98 8.34
CA TRP A 48 -3.51 4.90 8.26
C TRP A 48 -2.15 5.40 7.80
N LEU A 49 -2.14 6.49 7.04
CA LEU A 49 -0.93 7.18 6.63
C LEU A 49 -0.92 8.60 7.17
N GLU A 50 0.29 9.08 7.40
CA GLU A 50 0.58 10.50 7.47
C GLU A 50 1.49 10.89 6.30
N SER A 51 1.52 12.17 5.97
CA SER A 51 2.44 12.71 4.98
C SER A 51 3.01 14.05 5.36
N ARG A 52 4.15 14.35 4.74
CA ARG A 52 4.78 15.67 4.77
C ARG A 52 5.33 16.01 3.41
N TRP A 53 5.39 17.31 3.14
CA TRP A 53 6.16 17.81 2.02
C TRP A 53 7.63 17.91 2.40
N GLU A 54 8.49 17.71 1.42
CA GLU A 54 9.92 17.96 1.55
C GLU A 54 10.21 19.45 1.73
N GLU A 55 11.16 19.77 2.60
CA GLU A 55 11.56 21.15 2.92
C GLU A 55 12.76 21.59 2.08
N VAL A 56 12.57 21.63 0.76
CA VAL A 56 13.57 22.10 -0.22
C VAL A 56 13.03 23.24 -1.07
N ASP A 57 13.93 24.02 -1.66
CA ASP A 57 13.60 24.96 -2.74
C ASP A 57 13.57 24.22 -4.09
N PRO A 58 12.42 24.13 -4.78
CA PRO A 58 12.33 23.48 -6.08
C PRO A 58 13.23 24.07 -7.16
N ALA A 59 13.50 25.38 -7.10
CA ALA A 59 14.35 26.05 -8.09
C ALA A 59 15.83 25.64 -7.93
N ALA A 60 16.30 25.58 -6.69
CA ALA A 60 17.66 25.12 -6.38
C ALA A 60 17.86 23.63 -6.68
N GLU A 61 16.85 22.80 -6.41
CA GLU A 61 16.90 21.35 -6.56
C GLU A 61 16.60 20.88 -8.00
N GLY A 62 16.04 21.76 -8.86
CA GLY A 62 15.71 21.45 -10.25
C GLY A 62 14.56 20.45 -10.44
N ARG A 63 13.75 20.22 -9.39
CA ARG A 63 12.57 19.32 -9.41
C ARG A 63 11.49 19.78 -8.43
N PRO A 64 10.23 19.39 -8.64
CA PRO A 64 9.18 19.61 -7.66
C PRO A 64 9.49 18.97 -6.29
N LYS A 65 8.91 19.54 -5.23
CA LYS A 65 8.97 18.97 -3.87
C LYS A 65 8.37 17.57 -3.87
N ARG A 66 9.01 16.66 -3.14
CA ARG A 66 8.42 15.35 -2.87
C ARG A 66 7.41 15.44 -1.74
N ARG A 67 6.33 14.66 -1.86
CA ARG A 67 5.46 14.34 -0.73
C ARG A 67 5.81 12.95 -0.24
N TYR A 68 6.25 12.89 1.01
CA TYR A 68 6.62 11.67 1.71
C TYR A 68 5.43 11.13 2.49
N TYR A 69 5.33 9.81 2.57
CA TYR A 69 4.28 9.08 3.26
C TYR A 69 4.92 8.04 4.17
N ARG A 70 4.34 7.83 5.35
CA ARG A 70 4.65 6.68 6.22
C ARG A 70 3.38 6.18 6.91
N LEU A 71 3.45 5.00 7.50
CA LEU A 71 2.37 4.51 8.35
C LEU A 71 2.25 5.39 9.60
N HIS A 72 1.03 5.82 9.88
CA HIS A 72 0.73 6.47 11.15
C HIS A 72 0.91 5.44 12.27
N PRO A 73 1.60 5.75 13.38
CA PRO A 73 1.85 4.79 14.47
C PRO A 73 0.59 4.07 14.95
N ASP A 74 -0.49 4.81 15.16
CA ASP A 74 -1.78 4.27 15.62
C ASP A 74 -2.52 3.43 14.54
N GLY A 75 -2.14 3.59 13.28
CA GLY A 75 -2.71 2.87 12.14
C GLY A 75 -2.08 1.50 11.89
N ILE A 76 -0.86 1.24 12.40
CA ILE A 76 -0.09 0.02 12.10
C ILE A 76 -0.86 -1.25 12.48
N ALA A 77 -1.43 -1.29 13.69
CA ALA A 77 -2.20 -2.44 14.15
C ALA A 77 -3.44 -2.70 13.28
N GLN A 78 -4.09 -1.62 12.82
CA GLN A 78 -5.29 -1.68 11.98
C GLN A 78 -4.96 -2.19 10.58
N VAL A 79 -3.85 -1.70 10.00
CA VAL A 79 -3.32 -2.15 8.71
C VAL A 79 -2.97 -3.65 8.75
N LYS A 80 -2.23 -4.07 9.78
CA LYS A 80 -1.88 -5.48 9.98
C LYS A 80 -3.12 -6.36 10.05
N ALA A 81 -4.11 -5.98 10.85
CA ALA A 81 -5.36 -6.72 10.97
C ALA A 81 -6.14 -6.76 9.64
N ALA A 82 -6.13 -5.68 8.85
CA ALA A 82 -6.79 -5.63 7.56
C ALA A 82 -6.12 -6.55 6.52
N LEU A 83 -4.78 -6.59 6.47
CA LEU A 83 -4.03 -7.50 5.60
C LEU A 83 -4.31 -8.97 5.95
N HIS A 84 -4.27 -9.32 7.23
CA HIS A 84 -4.61 -10.68 7.69
C HIS A 84 -6.03 -11.10 7.31
N ARG A 85 -7.02 -10.20 7.46
CA ARG A 85 -8.41 -10.48 7.04
C ARG A 85 -8.49 -10.74 5.54
N ALA A 86 -7.79 -9.95 4.72
CA ALA A 86 -7.78 -10.14 3.26
C ALA A 86 -7.17 -11.48 2.85
N GLU A 87 -6.08 -11.89 3.50
CA GLU A 87 -5.45 -13.20 3.27
C GLU A 87 -6.36 -14.37 3.67
N ALA A 88 -7.01 -14.27 4.82
CA ALA A 88 -7.97 -15.28 5.27
C ALA A 88 -9.15 -15.44 4.29
N SER A 89 -9.65 -14.33 3.73
CA SER A 89 -10.71 -14.37 2.71
C SER A 89 -10.26 -15.09 1.43
N VAL A 90 -9.05 -14.83 0.94
CA VAL A 90 -8.50 -15.50 -0.24
C VAL A 90 -8.31 -17.01 0.03
N ALA A 91 -7.77 -17.36 1.19
CA ALA A 91 -7.58 -18.76 1.59
C ALA A 91 -8.93 -19.51 1.68
N ALA A 92 -9.96 -18.87 2.25
CA ALA A 92 -11.30 -19.46 2.32
C ALA A 92 -11.89 -19.72 0.92
N LEU A 93 -11.78 -18.76 0.00
CA LEU A 93 -12.21 -18.94 -1.39
C LEU A 93 -11.45 -20.07 -2.11
N GLY A 94 -10.15 -20.24 -1.84
CA GLY A 94 -9.36 -21.35 -2.36
C GLY A 94 -9.85 -22.72 -1.85
N ARG A 95 -10.18 -22.81 -0.55
CA ARG A 95 -10.74 -24.04 0.06
C ARG A 95 -12.12 -24.41 -0.49
N LEU A 96 -12.93 -23.42 -0.85
CA LEU A 96 -14.23 -23.62 -1.50
C LEU A 96 -14.14 -24.07 -2.95
N ARG A 97 -12.93 -24.14 -3.53
CA ARG A 97 -12.67 -24.68 -4.88
C ARG A 97 -11.83 -25.96 -4.85
N PRO A 98 -12.25 -27.08 -4.23
CA PRO A 98 -11.42 -28.28 -4.16
C PRO A 98 -11.28 -29.08 -5.48
N GLY A 99 -11.86 -28.64 -6.61
CA GLY A 99 -12.21 -29.54 -7.71
C GLY A 99 -11.84 -29.14 -9.15
N LEU A 100 -10.71 -28.46 -9.40
CA LEU A 100 -10.19 -28.29 -10.78
C LEU A 100 -8.92 -29.11 -11.08
N ALA A 101 -8.48 -29.95 -10.15
CA ALA A 101 -7.42 -30.93 -10.37
C ALA A 101 -8.01 -32.34 -10.19
N GLY A 102 -8.73 -32.83 -11.21
CA GLY A 102 -9.38 -34.14 -11.15
C GLY A 102 -10.35 -34.39 -12.30
N GLY A 103 -9.88 -34.22 -13.53
CA GLY A 103 -10.59 -34.67 -14.73
C GLY A 103 -9.63 -35.48 -15.59
N ALA A 104 -9.63 -36.80 -15.36
CA ALA A 104 -8.94 -37.80 -16.16
C ALA A 104 -9.63 -38.00 -17.51
N GLY A 105 -8.86 -38.40 -18.51
CA GLY A 105 -9.29 -38.83 -19.84
C GLY A 105 -8.12 -38.83 -20.80
#